data_AF-M1CV89-F1
#
_entry.id   AF-M1CV89-F1
#
_cell.length_a   1.000
_cell.length_b   1.000
_cell.length_c   1.000
_cell.angle_alpha   90.00
_cell.angle_beta   90.00
_cell.angle_gamma   90.00
#
_symmetry.space_group_name_H-M   'P 1'
#
loop_
_entity.id
_entity.type
_entity.pdbx_description
1 polymer ?
#
loop_
_entity_poly.entity_id
_entity_poly.type
_entity_poly.pdbx_seq_one_letter_code
_entity_poly.pdbx_strand_id
1 'polypeptide(L)'
;MVTFTSTENGVRVKTWARPSNGFVRNVLFQHIVMTNVQNPIIIDQNYCPNHESCPNQGSGVKISDVTYEDIHGTSATEIAVKLDCSKTNPCSGITLEDVDLSYKNGRAEASCVNAGGRASGFEELSRCL
;
A
#
# COMPACT_ATOMS: atom_id res chain seq x y z
N MET A 1 18.92 1.89 3.89
CA MET A 1 18.20 3.12 3.52
C MET A 1 18.08 3.20 2.00
N VAL A 2 16.87 3.42 1.48
CA VAL A 2 16.58 3.59 0.05
C VAL A 2 15.81 4.91 -0.14
N THR A 3 16.04 5.61 -1.26
CA THR A 3 15.33 6.85 -1.58
C THR A 3 14.65 6.75 -2.93
N PHE A 4 13.37 7.08 -2.98
CA PHE A 4 12.60 7.24 -4.23
C PHE A 4 12.37 8.73 -4.48
N THR A 5 12.74 9.22 -5.66
CA THR A 5 12.63 10.65 -6.00
C THR A 5 11.88 10.81 -7.31
N SER A 6 10.76 11.55 -7.27
CA SER A 6 9.96 11.90 -8.44
C SER A 6 9.54 10.69 -9.30
N THR A 7 9.35 9.54 -8.64
CA THR A 7 8.85 8.32 -9.26
C THR A 7 7.33 8.26 -9.23
N GLU A 8 6.76 7.48 -10.13
CA GLU A 8 5.32 7.19 -10.10
C GLU A 8 4.93 6.37 -8.85
N ASN A 9 5.77 5.43 -8.44
CA ASN A 9 5.50 4.55 -7.30
C ASN A 9 6.72 4.47 -6.39
N GLY A 10 6.50 4.34 -5.09
CA GLY A 10 7.51 3.92 -4.12
C GLY A 10 7.49 2.40 -4.00
N VAL A 11 7.02 1.90 -2.86
CA VAL A 11 6.85 0.47 -2.62
C VAL A 11 5.47 0.01 -3.05
N ARG A 12 5.43 -1.05 -3.87
CA ARG A 12 4.19 -1.52 -4.51
C ARG A 12 4.09 -3.04 -4.51
N VAL A 13 2.98 -3.55 -3.97
CA VAL A 13 2.53 -4.92 -4.19
C VAL A 13 1.33 -4.87 -5.13
N LYS A 14 1.37 -5.65 -6.22
CA LYS A 14 0.26 -5.73 -7.18
C LYS A 14 -0.05 -7.17 -7.52
N THR A 15 -1.33 -7.53 -7.52
CA THR A 15 -1.79 -8.88 -7.88
C THR A 15 -2.93 -8.77 -8.87
N TRP A 16 -2.88 -9.58 -9.94
CA TRP A 16 -3.93 -9.57 -10.95
C TRP A 16 -5.26 -10.06 -10.35
N ALA A 17 -6.36 -9.37 -10.65
CA ALA A 17 -7.72 -9.62 -10.17
C ALA A 17 -8.38 -10.91 -10.71
N ARG A 18 -7.67 -12.04 -10.73
CA ARG A 18 -8.16 -13.34 -11.22
C ARG A 18 -8.08 -14.43 -10.13
N PRO A 19 -8.83 -15.54 -10.29
CA PRO A 19 -8.68 -16.71 -9.44
C PRO A 19 -7.22 -17.19 -9.38
N SER A 20 -6.75 -17.48 -8.18
CA SER A 20 -5.39 -17.92 -7.90
C SER A 20 -5.37 -18.60 -6.54
N ASN A 21 -4.39 -19.48 -6.33
CA ASN A 21 -4.07 -20.04 -5.02
C ASN A 21 -2.70 -19.52 -4.50
N GLY A 22 -2.16 -18.49 -5.16
CA GLY A 22 -0.89 -17.88 -4.80
C GLY A 22 -0.96 -17.06 -3.52
N PHE A 23 0.20 -16.70 -2.98
CA PHE A 23 0.30 -15.88 -1.78
C PHE A 23 1.51 -14.93 -1.83
N VAL A 24 1.40 -13.84 -1.10
CA VAL A 24 2.49 -12.94 -0.71
C VAL A 24 2.45 -12.85 0.81
N ARG A 25 3.56 -13.17 1.48
CA ARG A 25 3.61 -13.14 2.95
C ARG A 25 4.99 -12.80 3.47
N ASN A 26 5.05 -12.25 4.69
CA ASN A 26 6.28 -11.90 5.39
C ASN A 26 7.17 -10.95 4.58
N VAL A 27 6.58 -9.85 4.13
CA VAL A 27 7.27 -8.81 3.37
C VAL A 27 7.61 -7.64 4.29
N LEU A 28 8.85 -7.16 4.25
CA LEU A 28 9.31 -6.01 5.01
C LEU A 28 9.83 -4.93 4.07
N PHE A 29 9.21 -3.75 4.14
CA PHE A 29 9.71 -2.51 3.54
C PHE A 29 10.17 -1.59 4.67
N GLN A 30 11.46 -1.30 4.74
CA GLN A 30 12.02 -0.51 5.85
C GLN A 30 13.07 0.51 5.42
N HIS A 31 13.19 1.58 6.19
CA HIS A 31 14.20 2.64 6.03
C HIS A 31 14.13 3.31 4.64
N ILE A 32 12.98 3.89 4.32
CA ILE A 32 12.68 4.44 3.00
C ILE A 32 12.37 5.93 3.07
N VAL A 33 13.02 6.72 2.22
CA VAL A 33 12.74 8.14 2.05
C VAL A 33 12.01 8.36 0.72
N MET A 34 10.86 9.05 0.78
CA MET A 34 10.06 9.44 -0.37
C MET A 34 10.28 10.92 -0.66
N THR A 35 10.54 11.28 -1.91
CA THR A 35 10.67 12.67 -2.34
C THR A 35 9.82 12.91 -3.56
N ASN A 36 8.67 13.55 -3.37
CA ASN A 36 7.73 13.88 -4.44
C ASN A 36 7.30 12.64 -5.25
N VAL A 37 6.96 11.54 -4.56
CA VAL A 37 6.55 10.28 -5.18
C VAL A 37 5.04 10.26 -5.36
N GLN A 38 4.53 9.89 -6.54
CA GLN A 38 3.09 9.96 -6.81
C GLN A 38 2.28 8.91 -6.04
N ASN A 39 2.82 7.71 -5.82
CA ASN A 39 2.15 6.70 -5.02
C ASN A 39 3.17 6.01 -4.09
N PRO A 40 3.45 6.61 -2.92
CA PRO A 40 4.48 6.13 -2.01
C PRO A 40 4.32 4.67 -1.57
N ILE A 41 3.14 4.30 -1.06
CA ILE A 41 2.84 2.95 -0.56
C ILE A 41 1.56 2.45 -1.22
N ILE A 42 1.66 1.33 -1.95
CA ILE A 42 0.49 0.70 -2.60
C ILE A 42 0.43 -0.81 -2.35
N ILE A 43 -0.77 -1.28 -2.01
CA ILE A 43 -1.24 -2.63 -2.33
C ILE A 43 -2.41 -2.50 -3.30
N ASP A 44 -2.30 -3.13 -4.47
CA ASP A 44 -3.36 -3.16 -5.49
C ASP A 44 -3.68 -4.62 -5.86
N GLN A 45 -4.73 -5.16 -5.24
CA GLN A 45 -5.25 -6.49 -5.57
C GLN A 45 -6.29 -6.48 -6.70
N ASN A 46 -6.59 -5.31 -7.26
CA ASN A 46 -7.49 -5.14 -8.40
C ASN A 46 -6.71 -4.86 -9.69
N TYR A 47 -5.38 -5.01 -9.66
CA TYR A 47 -4.51 -4.70 -10.78
C TYR A 47 -4.97 -5.43 -12.05
N CYS A 48 -5.19 -4.67 -13.12
CA CYS A 48 -5.53 -5.19 -14.43
C CYS A 48 -4.66 -4.49 -15.48
N PRO A 49 -3.62 -5.16 -16.01
CA PRO A 49 -2.75 -4.53 -16.99
C PRO A 49 -3.54 -4.13 -18.24
N ASN A 50 -3.28 -2.92 -18.74
CA ASN A 50 -3.89 -2.32 -19.93
C ASN A 50 -5.42 -2.14 -19.88
N HIS A 51 -6.07 -2.45 -18.76
CA HIS A 51 -7.54 -2.44 -18.61
C HIS A 51 -8.29 -3.33 -19.62
N GLU A 52 -7.59 -4.27 -20.26
CA GLU A 52 -8.17 -5.19 -21.22
C GLU A 52 -8.54 -6.51 -20.53
N SER A 53 -9.79 -6.97 -20.75
CA SER A 53 -10.28 -8.26 -20.23
C SER A 53 -10.12 -8.41 -18.71
N CYS A 54 -10.34 -7.35 -17.94
CA CYS A 54 -10.24 -7.37 -16.48
C CYS A 54 -11.27 -8.33 -15.88
N PRO A 55 -10.85 -9.33 -15.09
CA PRO A 55 -11.80 -10.18 -14.39
C PRO A 55 -12.41 -9.40 -13.22
N ASN A 56 -13.73 -9.35 -13.15
CA ASN A 56 -14.47 -8.70 -12.05
C ASN A 56 -14.61 -9.62 -10.81
N GLN A 57 -13.65 -10.52 -10.59
CA GLN A 57 -13.78 -11.62 -9.62
C GLN A 57 -12.99 -11.39 -8.31
N GLY A 58 -12.18 -10.31 -8.25
CA GLY A 58 -11.23 -10.09 -7.16
C GLY A 58 -10.02 -11.02 -7.27
N SER A 59 -8.86 -10.62 -6.73
CA SER A 59 -7.68 -11.50 -6.75
C SER A 59 -7.85 -12.70 -5.82
N GLY A 60 -7.49 -13.89 -6.32
CA GLY A 60 -7.33 -15.09 -5.49
C GLY A 60 -6.03 -15.12 -4.67
N VAL A 61 -5.12 -14.17 -4.91
CA VAL A 61 -3.83 -14.13 -4.19
C VAL A 61 -4.07 -13.66 -2.76
N LYS A 62 -3.61 -14.44 -1.77
CA LYS A 62 -3.66 -14.04 -0.35
C LYS A 62 -2.47 -13.17 0.00
N ILE A 63 -2.69 -12.03 0.65
CA ILE A 63 -1.64 -11.16 1.14
C ILE A 63 -1.71 -11.13 2.67
N SER A 64 -0.63 -11.52 3.33
CA SER A 64 -0.52 -11.43 4.79
C SER A 64 0.82 -10.88 5.26
N ASP A 65 0.88 -10.37 6.48
CA ASP A 65 2.14 -10.09 7.19
C ASP A 65 3.10 -9.22 6.36
N VAL A 66 2.58 -8.07 5.92
CA VAL A 66 3.35 -7.04 5.21
C VAL A 66 3.59 -5.88 6.16
N THR A 67 4.86 -5.59 6.42
CA THR A 67 5.30 -4.51 7.30
C THR A 67 5.91 -3.38 6.49
N TYR A 68 5.44 -2.17 6.77
CA TYR A 68 6.04 -0.91 6.34
C TYR A 68 6.55 -0.19 7.59
N GLU A 69 7.86 0.00 7.67
CA GLU A 69 8.53 0.50 8.86
C GLU A 69 9.49 1.64 8.52
N ASP A 70 9.51 2.73 9.28
CA ASP A 70 10.47 3.83 9.09
C ASP A 70 10.46 4.37 7.64
N ILE A 71 9.28 4.84 7.21
CA ILE A 71 9.05 5.39 5.87
C ILE A 71 8.62 6.84 5.97
N HIS A 72 9.45 7.76 5.46
CA HIS A 72 9.26 9.19 5.66
C HIS A 72 9.38 10.01 4.37
N GLY A 73 8.83 11.22 4.37
CA GLY A 73 9.09 12.23 3.34
C GLY A 73 7.84 12.78 2.67
N THR A 74 7.88 12.98 1.35
CA THR A 74 6.84 13.70 0.61
C THR A 74 6.19 12.87 -0.51
N SER A 75 4.87 12.94 -0.56
CA SER A 75 4.02 12.47 -1.65
C SER A 75 3.75 13.60 -2.64
N ALA A 76 3.65 13.26 -3.93
CA ALA A 76 3.18 14.17 -4.97
C ALA A 76 1.64 14.23 -5.06
N THR A 77 0.94 13.33 -4.39
CA THR A 77 -0.54 13.26 -4.33
C THR A 77 -1.02 13.22 -2.88
N GLU A 78 -2.30 13.54 -2.70
CA GLU A 78 -2.94 13.59 -1.37
C GLU A 78 -2.98 12.23 -0.67
N ILE A 79 -3.38 11.17 -1.38
CA ILE A 79 -3.38 9.81 -0.84
C ILE A 79 -1.97 9.23 -1.02
N ALA A 80 -1.22 9.07 0.08
CA ALA A 80 0.13 8.51 0.07
C ALA A 80 0.18 7.02 0.38
N VAL A 81 -0.78 6.53 1.16
CA VAL A 81 -0.94 5.12 1.51
C VAL A 81 -2.25 4.62 0.90
N LYS A 82 -2.15 3.71 -0.07
CA LYS A 82 -3.32 3.12 -0.73
C LYS A 82 -3.28 1.60 -0.62
N LEU A 83 -4.14 1.04 0.22
CA LEU A 83 -4.28 -0.40 0.40
C LEU A 83 -5.63 -0.85 -0.17
N ASP A 84 -5.66 -1.19 -1.45
CA ASP A 84 -6.85 -1.67 -2.14
C ASP A 84 -6.81 -3.19 -2.25
N CYS A 85 -7.28 -3.84 -1.19
CA CYS A 85 -7.29 -5.28 -1.06
C CYS A 85 -8.61 -5.90 -1.55
N SER A 86 -8.52 -7.15 -1.98
CA SER A 86 -9.65 -7.86 -2.57
C SER A 86 -10.73 -8.14 -1.52
N LYS A 87 -11.99 -7.93 -1.87
CA LYS A 87 -13.12 -8.30 -0.99
C LYS A 87 -13.19 -9.81 -0.71
N THR A 88 -12.77 -10.65 -1.66
CA THR A 88 -12.82 -12.11 -1.53
C THR A 88 -11.59 -12.68 -0.83
N ASN A 89 -10.45 -11.97 -0.87
CA ASN A 89 -9.25 -12.30 -0.12
C ASN A 89 -8.67 -11.02 0.53
N PRO A 90 -9.29 -10.53 1.62
CA PRO A 90 -8.80 -9.35 2.34
C PRO A 90 -7.34 -9.51 2.76
N CYS A 91 -6.60 -8.40 2.79
CA CYS A 91 -5.26 -8.39 3.35
C CYS A 91 -5.33 -8.52 4.87
N SER A 92 -4.38 -9.22 5.47
CA SER A 92 -4.31 -9.42 6.92
C SER A 92 -2.90 -9.21 7.47
N GLY A 93 -2.77 -8.82 8.73
CA GLY A 93 -1.45 -8.62 9.34
C GLY A 93 -0.63 -7.50 8.68
N ILE A 94 -1.29 -6.49 8.12
CA ILE A 94 -0.57 -5.30 7.63
C ILE A 94 -0.09 -4.50 8.83
N THR A 95 1.19 -4.12 8.83
CA THR A 95 1.77 -3.25 9.88
C THR A 95 2.26 -1.96 9.24
N LEU A 96 1.78 -0.82 9.74
CA LEU A 96 2.31 0.51 9.43
C LEU A 96 2.95 1.07 10.70
N GLU A 97 4.27 1.11 10.75
CA GLU A 97 5.04 1.53 11.92
C GLU A 97 5.97 2.68 11.52
N ASP A 98 5.85 3.83 12.19
CA ASP A 98 6.66 5.02 11.88
C ASP A 98 6.63 5.42 10.39
N VAL A 99 5.42 5.50 9.83
CA VAL A 99 5.17 6.01 8.48
C VAL A 99 4.74 7.48 8.56
N ASP A 100 5.60 8.40 8.12
CA ASP A 100 5.36 9.85 8.12
C ASP A 100 5.48 10.45 6.71
N LEU A 101 4.36 10.51 6.00
CA LEU A 101 4.31 11.05 4.64
C LEU A 101 3.49 12.33 4.62
N SER A 102 4.04 13.36 3.98
CA SER A 102 3.41 14.68 3.83
C SER A 102 3.01 14.94 2.38
N TYR A 103 1.96 15.72 2.20
CA TYR A 103 1.55 16.25 0.90
C TYR A 103 1.39 17.77 1.02
N LYS A 104 2.12 18.50 0.17
CA LYS A 104 2.25 19.97 0.26
C LYS A 104 2.70 20.39 1.68
N ASN A 105 1.88 21.16 2.38
CA ASN A 105 2.17 21.70 3.72
C ASN A 105 1.46 20.92 4.84
N GLY A 106 0.84 19.79 4.50
CA GLY A 106 0.05 18.98 5.43
C GLY A 106 0.49 17.52 5.41
N ARG A 107 -0.14 16.72 6.26
CA ARG A 107 -0.02 15.27 6.22
C ARG A 107 -0.71 14.72 4.98
N ALA A 108 -0.18 13.64 4.45
CA ALA A 108 -0.84 12.91 3.38
C ALA A 108 -1.89 11.95 3.97
N GLU A 109 -2.95 11.72 3.21
CA GLU A 109 -4.06 10.85 3.59
C GLU A 109 -3.75 9.38 3.28
N ALA A 110 -4.57 8.50 3.87
CA ALA A 110 -4.55 7.07 3.61
C ALA A 110 -5.93 6.56 3.20
N SER A 111 -5.94 5.59 2.28
CA SER A 111 -7.15 4.91 1.81
C SER A 111 -6.94 3.41 1.91
N CYS A 112 -7.78 2.73 2.69
CA CYS A 112 -7.71 1.30 2.91
C CYS A 112 -9.07 0.65 2.66
N VAL A 113 -9.06 -0.44 1.90
CA VAL A 113 -10.23 -1.21 1.50
C VAL A 113 -9.89 -2.68 1.70
N ASN A 114 -10.66 -3.37 2.56
CA ASN A 114 -10.44 -4.78 2.91
C ASN A 114 -9.01 -5.09 3.41
N ALA A 115 -8.37 -4.15 4.08
CA ALA A 115 -7.08 -4.35 4.73
C ALA A 115 -7.28 -4.37 6.24
N GLY A 116 -6.79 -5.41 6.90
CA GLY A 116 -6.80 -5.52 8.36
C GLY A 116 -5.38 -5.57 8.92
N GLY A 117 -5.13 -4.82 9.98
CA GLY A 117 -3.79 -4.71 10.51
C GLY A 117 -3.66 -3.89 11.79
N ARG A 118 -2.47 -3.35 11.98
CA ARG A 118 -2.19 -2.37 13.04
C ARG A 118 -1.37 -1.23 12.47
N ALA A 119 -1.64 -0.03 12.94
CA ALA A 119 -0.76 1.11 12.76
C ALA A 119 -0.28 1.60 14.13
N SER A 120 1.02 1.85 14.24
CA SER A 120 1.62 2.53 15.39
C SER A 120 2.23 3.84 14.92
N GLY A 121 1.83 4.94 15.57
CA GLY A 121 2.16 6.30 15.16
C GLY A 121 0.90 7.16 15.02
N PHE A 122 0.74 7.82 13.87
CA PHE A 122 -0.28 8.84 13.64
C PHE A 122 -1.72 8.28 13.60
N GLU A 123 -2.65 8.96 14.30
CA GLU A 123 -4.06 8.55 14.46
C GLU A 123 -4.82 8.30 13.13
N GLU A 124 -4.41 8.97 12.05
CA GLU A 124 -5.08 8.88 10.75
C GLU A 124 -4.78 7.55 10.03
N LEU A 125 -3.56 7.03 10.17
CA LEU A 125 -3.19 5.70 9.68
C LEU A 125 -3.86 4.60 10.51
N SER A 126 -4.09 4.85 11.81
CA SER A 126 -4.80 3.92 12.69
C SER A 126 -6.28 3.73 12.35
N ARG A 127 -6.90 4.66 11.60
CA ARG A 127 -8.27 4.49 11.08
C ARG A 127 -8.33 3.71 9.77
N CYS A 128 -7.18 3.51 9.12
CA CYS A 128 -7.08 2.84 7.84
C CYS A 128 -7.11 1.30 8.00
N LEU A 129 -6.51 0.78 9.08
CA LEU A 129 -6.29 -0.67 9.29
C LEU A 129 -7.18 -1.29 10.36
#